data_AF-A0A850QPH7-F1
#
_entry.id   AF-A0A850QPH7-F1
#
_cell.length_a   1.000
_cell.length_b   1.000
_cell.length_c   1.000
_cell.angle_alpha   90.00
_cell.angle_beta   90.00
_cell.angle_gamma   90.00
#
_symmetry.space_group_name_H-M   'P 1'
#
loop_
_entity.id
_entity.type
_entity.pdbx_description
1 polymer ?
#
loop_
_entity_poly.entity_id
_entity_poly.type
_entity_poly.pdbx_seq_one_letter_code
_entity_poly.pdbx_strand_id
1 'polypeptide(L)'
;MPAIADQMPVLLTTSSTARELLQRACRLVSFLLLLPLMACQSTISRMNDCQTGDWNFIGNKDGSDGLHRNYEERRQFCSSVDSSKIRPESAQQYEQGWQQGNQQFWYRLGRTDGRNALALSYYQQQVQSDQIRQKETPLNQAAYEQGWQLGNADYWQQSGHQEGLAGRKADEEGARRLPGAPEVFRADAYRQGWSEGNYAYWQQLGYQDAHQGIPDSTLGVHVKAAQSRDLLVLEDAYHTGWNREITEYWKRLAWDDAVNGRDIYMRRDDAKRRGLRLDEAAYRQQWEQRLMQYWTEAGTADGYGKPFMLEQRMSNARNEQVFVIAQTRDLYTQAWNRQNAAYCTLENAFNWGRTNQPMAIEVCQQPLQYRLQRALTAGRDVEEIRRRQAFNHRELDEQRDRLRDVERRLARLEAEMQRNRDDKNRPNTPENTNTDRRNERDRSDLRDQWQFLRYRIDDLQNREYRYQQDMEQIQRDALR
;
A
#
# COMPACT_ATOMS: atom_id res chain seq x y z
N MET A 1 28.49 17.17 -48.52
CA MET A 1 28.91 15.76 -48.35
C MET A 1 27.74 15.00 -47.74
N PRO A 2 26.98 14.21 -48.52
CA PRO A 2 25.89 13.39 -47.99
C PRO A 2 26.41 11.98 -47.68
N ALA A 3 26.10 11.48 -46.48
CA ALA A 3 26.42 10.11 -46.10
C ALA A 3 25.31 9.15 -46.55
N ILE A 4 25.77 8.07 -47.16
CA ILE A 4 25.06 7.02 -47.86
C ILE A 4 24.32 6.09 -46.88
N ALA A 5 23.17 5.60 -47.35
CA ALA A 5 22.29 4.65 -46.71
C ALA A 5 22.89 3.23 -46.62
N ASP A 6 22.63 2.54 -45.50
CA ASP A 6 22.85 1.11 -45.35
C ASP A 6 21.50 0.39 -45.21
N GLN A 7 21.21 -0.50 -46.16
CA GLN A 7 20.09 -1.43 -46.13
C GLN A 7 20.64 -2.84 -45.88
N MET A 8 20.13 -3.52 -44.85
CA MET A 8 20.23 -4.98 -44.72
C MET A 8 18.84 -5.59 -44.42
N PRO A 9 18.55 -6.81 -44.93
CA PRO A 9 17.22 -7.39 -44.93
C PRO A 9 16.94 -8.20 -43.65
N VAL A 10 15.74 -8.05 -43.10
CA VAL A 10 15.24 -8.89 -42.00
C VAL A 10 14.44 -10.05 -42.57
N LEU A 11 14.91 -11.27 -42.29
CA LEU A 11 14.27 -12.55 -42.58
C LEU A 11 13.01 -12.75 -41.74
N LEU A 12 11.93 -13.13 -42.41
CA LEU A 12 10.63 -13.53 -41.83
C LEU A 12 10.75 -14.87 -41.08
N THR A 13 10.39 -14.88 -39.80
CA THR A 13 10.18 -16.11 -39.02
C THR A 13 8.68 -16.37 -38.82
N THR A 14 8.18 -17.43 -39.46
CA THR A 14 6.84 -17.98 -39.30
C THR A 14 6.78 -18.93 -38.09
N SER A 15 6.27 -18.49 -36.93
CA SER A 15 5.91 -19.42 -35.83
C SER A 15 4.82 -18.93 -34.87
N SER A 16 4.08 -17.86 -35.20
CA SER A 16 3.14 -17.20 -34.27
C SER A 16 1.74 -17.84 -34.18
N THR A 17 1.31 -18.65 -35.15
CA THR A 17 -0.11 -19.06 -35.26
C THR A 17 -0.51 -20.21 -34.34
N ALA A 18 0.44 -21.05 -33.91
CA ALA A 18 0.14 -22.20 -33.04
C ALA A 18 -0.05 -21.81 -31.56
N ARG A 19 0.65 -20.78 -31.07
CA ARG A 19 0.52 -20.31 -29.68
C ARG A 19 -0.77 -19.55 -29.44
N GLU A 20 -1.26 -18.79 -30.42
CA GLU A 20 -2.54 -18.06 -30.30
C GLU A 20 -3.76 -18.99 -30.25
N LEU A 21 -3.72 -20.14 -30.94
CA LEU A 21 -4.82 -21.11 -30.92
C LEU A 21 -4.92 -21.84 -29.57
N LEU A 22 -3.79 -22.17 -28.94
CA LEU A 22 -3.76 -22.77 -27.59
C LEU A 22 -4.22 -21.79 -26.50
N GLN A 23 -3.88 -20.51 -26.63
CA GLN A 23 -4.30 -19.47 -25.66
C GLN A 23 -5.79 -19.14 -25.77
N ARG A 24 -6.37 -19.21 -26.98
CA ARG A 24 -7.83 -19.09 -27.19
C ARG A 24 -8.59 -20.32 -26.70
N ALA A 25 -8.04 -21.53 -26.85
CA ALA A 25 -8.64 -22.76 -26.33
C ALA A 25 -8.69 -22.79 -24.78
N CYS A 26 -7.62 -22.36 -24.09
CA CYS A 26 -7.62 -22.29 -22.62
C CYS A 26 -8.60 -21.26 -22.05
N ARG A 27 -8.82 -20.12 -22.73
CA ARG A 27 -9.81 -19.11 -22.29
C ARG A 27 -11.26 -19.60 -22.45
N LEU A 28 -11.55 -20.43 -23.45
CA LEU A 28 -12.87 -21.05 -23.64
C LEU A 28 -13.15 -22.13 -22.59
N VAL A 29 -12.15 -22.93 -22.18
CA VAL A 29 -12.32 -23.97 -21.17
C VAL A 29 -12.50 -23.39 -19.75
N SER A 30 -11.87 -22.25 -19.43
CA SER A 30 -12.09 -21.58 -18.14
C SER A 30 -13.48 -20.92 -18.02
N PHE A 31 -14.11 -20.51 -19.13
CA PHE A 31 -15.49 -19.99 -19.12
C PHE A 31 -16.54 -21.11 -18.99
N LEU A 32 -16.24 -22.32 -19.45
CA LEU A 32 -17.15 -23.48 -19.37
C LEU A 32 -17.25 -24.12 -17.98
N LEU A 33 -16.24 -23.95 -17.13
CA LEU A 33 -16.21 -24.50 -15.76
C LEU A 33 -16.82 -23.60 -14.67
N LEU A 34 -17.16 -22.34 -14.98
CA LEU A 34 -17.79 -21.40 -14.04
C LEU A 34 -19.33 -21.39 -14.10
N LEU A 35 -19.93 -21.95 -15.15
CA LEU A 35 -21.39 -22.05 -15.31
C LEU A 35 -22.11 -22.95 -14.28
N PRO A 36 -21.56 -24.08 -13.78
CA PRO A 36 -22.28 -24.91 -12.82
C PRO A 36 -22.28 -24.36 -11.39
N LEU A 37 -21.36 -23.46 -11.02
CA LEU A 37 -21.29 -22.89 -9.67
C LEU A 37 -22.34 -21.80 -9.41
N MET A 38 -22.83 -21.13 -10.46
CA MET A 38 -23.87 -20.09 -10.36
C MET A 38 -25.28 -20.67 -10.14
N ALA A 39 -25.55 -21.90 -10.60
CA ALA A 39 -26.84 -22.57 -10.43
C ALA A 39 -27.09 -23.07 -8.99
N CYS A 40 -26.02 -23.36 -8.24
CA CYS A 40 -26.14 -23.77 -6.84
C CYS A 40 -26.54 -22.60 -5.91
N GLN A 41 -26.08 -21.38 -6.19
CA GLN A 41 -26.37 -20.22 -5.33
C GLN A 41 -27.84 -19.78 -5.41
N SER A 42 -28.46 -19.83 -6.60
CA SER A 42 -29.87 -19.47 -6.76
C SER A 42 -30.79 -20.46 -6.05
N THR A 43 -30.46 -21.76 -6.10
CA THR A 43 -31.23 -22.81 -5.43
C THR A 43 -31.13 -22.70 -3.91
N ILE A 44 -29.92 -22.51 -3.37
CA ILE A 44 -29.69 -22.30 -1.92
C ILE A 44 -30.46 -21.07 -1.42
N SER A 45 -30.42 -19.96 -2.16
CA SER A 45 -31.16 -18.77 -1.77
C SER A 45 -32.67 -19.01 -1.76
N ARG A 46 -33.22 -19.72 -2.76
CA ARG A 46 -34.64 -20.06 -2.80
C ARG A 46 -35.05 -20.99 -1.65
N MET A 47 -34.19 -21.94 -1.26
CA MET A 47 -34.44 -22.81 -0.11
C MET A 47 -34.52 -22.03 1.21
N ASN A 48 -33.58 -21.09 1.42
CA ASN A 48 -33.59 -20.23 2.60
C ASN A 48 -34.85 -19.35 2.67
N ASP A 49 -35.30 -18.83 1.53
CA ASP A 49 -36.55 -18.06 1.45
C ASP A 49 -37.75 -18.94 1.93
N CYS A 50 -37.82 -20.19 1.48
CA CYS A 50 -38.88 -21.14 1.87
C CYS A 50 -38.84 -21.52 3.36
N GLN A 51 -37.65 -21.71 3.94
CA GLN A 51 -37.50 -22.01 5.37
C GLN A 51 -37.99 -20.86 6.26
N THR A 52 -37.80 -19.62 5.80
CA THR A 52 -38.30 -18.43 6.50
C THR A 52 -39.83 -18.41 6.52
N GLY A 53 -40.48 -18.79 5.40
CA GLY A 53 -41.94 -18.84 5.30
C GLY A 53 -42.63 -17.47 5.23
N ASP A 54 -41.87 -16.39 5.03
CA ASP A 54 -42.40 -15.05 4.78
C ASP A 54 -42.77 -14.90 3.29
N TRP A 55 -44.02 -15.24 2.97
CA TRP A 55 -44.52 -15.21 1.60
C TRP A 55 -44.56 -13.80 1.00
N ASN A 56 -44.73 -12.77 1.83
CA ASN A 56 -44.68 -11.38 1.38
C ASN A 56 -43.25 -11.00 0.96
N PHE A 57 -42.25 -11.38 1.75
CA PHE A 57 -40.84 -11.20 1.38
C PHE A 57 -40.48 -11.99 0.11
N ILE A 58 -40.88 -13.27 0.02
CA ILE A 58 -40.64 -14.11 -1.16
C ILE A 58 -41.24 -13.46 -2.41
N GLY A 59 -42.49 -13.02 -2.33
CA GLY A 59 -43.16 -12.32 -3.42
C GLY A 59 -42.42 -11.06 -3.82
N ASN A 60 -42.08 -10.20 -2.86
CA ASN A 60 -41.36 -8.96 -3.10
C ASN A 60 -40.02 -9.19 -3.81
N LYS A 61 -39.25 -10.18 -3.37
CA LYS A 61 -38.00 -10.55 -4.00
C LYS A 61 -38.20 -10.98 -5.45
N ASP A 62 -39.11 -11.93 -5.70
CA ASP A 62 -39.40 -12.44 -7.04
C ASP A 62 -39.87 -11.31 -7.99
N GLY A 63 -40.75 -10.44 -7.51
CA GLY A 63 -41.21 -9.27 -8.27
C GLY A 63 -40.08 -8.28 -8.54
N SER A 64 -39.20 -8.06 -7.56
CA SER A 64 -38.05 -7.14 -7.70
C SER A 64 -36.98 -7.66 -8.66
N ASP A 65 -36.91 -8.98 -8.85
CA ASP A 65 -36.05 -9.64 -9.84
C ASP A 65 -36.67 -9.65 -11.25
N GLY A 66 -37.89 -9.13 -11.39
CA GLY A 66 -38.66 -9.07 -12.63
C GLY A 66 -39.23 -10.43 -13.04
N LEU A 67 -39.37 -11.39 -12.12
CA LEU A 67 -39.93 -12.70 -12.46
C LEU A 67 -41.44 -12.63 -12.68
N HIS A 68 -41.95 -13.49 -13.57
CA HIS A 68 -43.39 -13.71 -13.69
C HIS A 68 -44.00 -14.14 -12.36
N ARG A 69 -45.25 -13.73 -12.15
CA ARG A 69 -45.98 -13.99 -10.92
C ARG A 69 -46.47 -15.44 -10.88
N ASN A 70 -45.64 -16.34 -10.32
CA ASN A 70 -45.94 -17.77 -10.26
C ASN A 70 -45.94 -18.32 -8.83
N TYR A 71 -47.00 -18.01 -8.08
CA TYR A 71 -47.18 -18.56 -6.73
C TYR A 71 -47.18 -20.09 -6.72
N GLU A 72 -47.78 -20.73 -7.72
CA GLU A 72 -47.96 -22.18 -7.73
C GLU A 72 -46.63 -22.92 -7.84
N GLU A 73 -45.75 -22.50 -8.75
CA GLU A 73 -44.40 -23.05 -8.87
C GLU A 73 -43.59 -22.81 -7.59
N ARG A 74 -43.70 -21.60 -7.02
CA ARG A 74 -43.00 -21.25 -5.77
C ARG A 74 -43.49 -22.08 -4.59
N ARG A 75 -44.80 -22.30 -4.50
CA ARG A 75 -45.48 -23.17 -3.52
C ARG A 75 -45.02 -24.61 -3.65
N GLN A 76 -44.98 -25.13 -4.88
CA GLN A 76 -44.53 -26.49 -5.16
C GLN A 76 -43.05 -26.68 -4.80
N PHE A 77 -42.20 -25.70 -5.10
CA PHE A 77 -40.80 -25.74 -4.69
C PHE A 77 -40.68 -25.73 -3.16
N CYS A 78 -41.32 -24.78 -2.48
CA CYS A 78 -41.24 -24.66 -1.03
C CYS A 78 -41.88 -25.85 -0.27
N SER A 79 -42.88 -26.53 -0.84
CA SER A 79 -43.48 -27.72 -0.21
C SER A 79 -42.49 -28.88 -0.11
N SER A 80 -41.51 -28.93 -1.01
CA SER A 80 -40.41 -29.91 -0.96
C SER A 80 -39.34 -29.57 0.10
N VAL A 81 -39.30 -28.32 0.57
CA VAL A 81 -38.37 -27.84 1.60
C VAL A 81 -39.00 -27.90 2.99
N ASP A 82 -40.16 -27.24 3.17
CA ASP A 82 -40.93 -27.25 4.42
C ASP A 82 -42.40 -26.85 4.15
N SER A 83 -43.27 -27.86 4.03
CA SER A 83 -44.70 -27.64 3.77
C SER A 83 -45.44 -26.97 4.92
N SER A 84 -44.90 -26.98 6.15
CA SER A 84 -45.52 -26.35 7.32
C SER A 84 -45.54 -24.82 7.24
N LYS A 85 -44.71 -24.25 6.37
CA LYS A 85 -44.62 -22.81 6.11
C LYS A 85 -45.65 -22.29 5.11
N ILE A 86 -46.45 -23.18 4.51
CA ILE A 86 -47.49 -22.83 3.54
C ILE A 86 -48.84 -22.74 4.27
N ARG A 87 -49.40 -21.53 4.34
CA ARG A 87 -50.65 -21.23 5.05
C ARG A 87 -51.74 -20.79 4.05
N PRO A 88 -53.03 -20.80 4.44
CA PRO A 88 -54.11 -20.32 3.59
C PRO A 88 -53.90 -18.89 3.06
N GLU A 89 -53.29 -18.02 3.86
CA GLU A 89 -52.99 -16.63 3.50
C GLU A 89 -51.73 -16.45 2.63
N SER A 90 -50.91 -17.48 2.45
CA SER A 90 -49.61 -17.41 1.74
C SER A 90 -49.75 -16.91 0.31
N ALA A 91 -50.81 -17.29 -0.40
CA ALA A 91 -51.06 -16.83 -1.76
C ALA A 91 -51.29 -15.31 -1.84
N GLN A 92 -52.07 -14.77 -0.90
CA GLN A 92 -52.35 -13.34 -0.83
C GLN A 92 -51.12 -12.54 -0.39
N GLN A 93 -50.37 -13.06 0.57
CA GLN A 93 -49.11 -12.45 1.01
C GLN A 93 -48.08 -12.39 -0.13
N TYR A 94 -47.93 -13.50 -0.87
CA TYR A 94 -47.06 -13.55 -2.04
C TYR A 94 -47.47 -12.54 -3.10
N GLU A 95 -48.76 -12.47 -3.44
CA GLU A 95 -49.29 -11.51 -4.41
C GLU A 95 -48.97 -10.07 -4.02
N GLN A 96 -49.25 -9.68 -2.77
CA GLN A 96 -48.99 -8.33 -2.27
C GLN A 96 -47.51 -7.98 -2.33
N GLY A 97 -46.65 -8.89 -1.86
CA GLY A 97 -45.21 -8.74 -1.95
C GLY A 97 -44.76 -8.58 -3.38
N TRP A 98 -45.21 -9.46 -4.27
CA TRP A 98 -44.84 -9.48 -5.68
C TRP A 98 -45.22 -8.19 -6.40
N GLN A 99 -46.40 -7.63 -6.15
CA GLN A 99 -46.80 -6.34 -6.72
C GLN A 99 -45.85 -5.21 -6.31
N GLN A 100 -45.47 -5.16 -5.02
CA GLN A 100 -44.48 -4.20 -4.52
C GLN A 100 -43.10 -4.41 -5.18
N GLY A 101 -42.67 -5.67 -5.30
CA GLY A 101 -41.41 -6.03 -5.96
C GLY A 101 -41.40 -5.60 -7.43
N ASN A 102 -42.45 -5.88 -8.18
CA ASN A 102 -42.58 -5.52 -9.58
C ASN A 102 -42.56 -3.98 -9.76
N GLN A 103 -43.23 -3.24 -8.88
CA GLN A 103 -43.13 -1.78 -8.85
C GLN A 103 -41.67 -1.33 -8.64
N GLN A 104 -40.95 -1.93 -7.68
CA GLN A 104 -39.54 -1.60 -7.43
C GLN A 104 -38.64 -1.94 -8.61
N PHE A 105 -38.87 -3.06 -9.30
CA PHE A 105 -38.13 -3.46 -10.49
C PHE A 105 -38.24 -2.39 -11.58
N TRP A 106 -39.47 -2.05 -11.98
CA TRP A 106 -39.72 -1.07 -13.04
C TRP A 106 -39.25 0.33 -12.63
N TYR A 107 -39.45 0.73 -11.37
CA TYR A 107 -38.93 1.99 -10.84
C TYR A 107 -37.40 2.09 -10.92
N ARG A 108 -36.66 1.03 -10.54
CA ARG A 108 -35.19 1.01 -10.64
C ARG A 108 -34.72 1.05 -12.09
N LEU A 109 -35.39 0.32 -12.98
CA LEU A 109 -35.09 0.31 -14.40
C LEU A 109 -35.29 1.70 -15.01
N GLY A 110 -36.46 2.31 -14.77
CA GLY A 110 -36.76 3.67 -15.22
C GLY A 110 -35.78 4.69 -14.67
N ARG A 111 -35.45 4.64 -13.38
CA ARG A 111 -34.46 5.55 -12.78
C ARG A 111 -33.08 5.44 -13.42
N THR A 112 -32.65 4.22 -13.75
CA THR A 112 -31.37 3.99 -14.43
C THR A 112 -31.39 4.62 -15.82
N ASP A 113 -32.45 4.38 -16.58
CA ASP A 113 -32.60 4.93 -17.92
C ASP A 113 -32.66 6.47 -17.91
N GLY A 114 -33.40 7.05 -16.96
CA GLY A 114 -33.47 8.49 -16.77
C GLY A 114 -32.13 9.11 -16.43
N ARG A 115 -31.32 8.45 -15.58
CA ARG A 115 -29.95 8.89 -15.25
C ARG A 115 -29.00 8.86 -16.44
N ASN A 116 -29.25 7.97 -17.39
CA ASN A 116 -28.48 7.83 -18.62
C ASN A 116 -29.02 8.73 -19.74
N ALA A 117 -29.93 9.67 -19.43
CA ALA A 117 -30.58 10.56 -20.39
C ALA A 117 -31.28 9.83 -21.54
N LEU A 118 -31.75 8.60 -21.31
CA LEU A 118 -32.56 7.90 -22.31
C LEU A 118 -33.97 8.50 -22.36
N ALA A 119 -34.56 8.52 -23.56
CA ALA A 119 -35.91 9.04 -23.74
C ALA A 119 -36.94 8.24 -22.93
N LEU A 120 -38.01 8.88 -22.47
CA LEU A 120 -39.11 8.16 -21.81
C LEU A 120 -39.71 7.07 -22.74
N SER A 121 -39.70 7.32 -24.05
CA SER A 121 -40.10 6.35 -25.07
C SER A 121 -39.22 5.09 -25.13
N TYR A 122 -38.03 5.11 -24.53
CA TYR A 122 -37.14 3.96 -24.40
C TYR A 122 -37.76 2.81 -23.58
N TYR A 123 -38.81 3.09 -22.80
CA TYR A 123 -39.65 2.07 -22.18
C TYR A 123 -40.06 0.98 -23.18
N GLN A 124 -40.41 1.34 -24.42
CA GLN A 124 -40.79 0.38 -25.46
C GLN A 124 -39.63 -0.56 -25.84
N GLN A 125 -38.39 -0.07 -25.80
CA GLN A 125 -37.21 -0.91 -26.03
C GLN A 125 -36.95 -1.83 -24.84
N GLN A 126 -37.16 -1.35 -23.61
CA GLN A 126 -37.05 -2.18 -22.40
C GLN A 126 -38.06 -3.33 -22.39
N VAL A 127 -39.31 -3.07 -22.77
CA VAL A 127 -40.36 -4.10 -22.90
C VAL A 127 -39.96 -5.18 -23.91
N GLN A 128 -39.21 -4.81 -24.95
CA GLN A 128 -38.69 -5.73 -25.96
C GLN A 128 -37.31 -6.31 -25.61
N SER A 129 -36.72 -6.00 -24.46
CA SER A 129 -35.43 -6.57 -24.09
C SER A 129 -35.55 -8.06 -23.77
N ASP A 130 -34.47 -8.82 -24.02
CA ASP A 130 -34.41 -10.24 -23.70
C ASP A 130 -34.64 -10.49 -22.20
N GLN A 131 -34.15 -9.58 -21.34
CA GLN A 131 -34.31 -9.67 -19.90
C GLN A 131 -35.80 -9.67 -19.48
N ILE A 132 -36.61 -8.82 -20.10
CA ILE A 132 -38.06 -8.73 -19.82
C ILE A 132 -38.81 -9.88 -20.48
N ARG A 133 -38.49 -10.19 -21.74
CA ARG A 133 -39.17 -11.25 -22.49
C ARG A 133 -38.92 -12.64 -21.94
N GLN A 134 -37.67 -12.99 -21.61
CA GLN A 134 -37.33 -14.32 -21.06
C GLN A 134 -37.91 -14.56 -19.67
N LYS A 135 -38.08 -13.50 -18.87
CA LYS A 135 -38.64 -13.58 -17.52
C LYS A 135 -40.16 -13.42 -17.48
N GLU A 136 -40.79 -13.16 -18.63
CA GLU A 136 -42.21 -12.83 -18.76
C GLU A 136 -42.65 -11.76 -17.74
N THR A 137 -41.79 -10.75 -17.53
CA THR A 137 -42.00 -9.72 -16.51
C THR A 137 -43.27 -8.94 -16.81
N PRO A 138 -44.27 -8.93 -15.92
CA PRO A 138 -45.48 -8.14 -16.13
C PRO A 138 -45.16 -6.65 -16.11
N LEU A 139 -45.80 -5.92 -17.03
CA LEU A 139 -45.48 -4.54 -17.34
C LEU A 139 -46.03 -3.58 -16.28
N ASN A 140 -45.21 -2.59 -15.88
CA ASN A 140 -45.62 -1.52 -14.97
C ASN A 140 -45.05 -0.18 -15.43
N GLN A 141 -45.70 0.40 -16.44
CA GLN A 141 -45.29 1.66 -17.04
C GLN A 141 -45.29 2.80 -16.01
N ALA A 142 -46.30 2.90 -15.15
CA ALA A 142 -46.38 3.98 -14.15
C ALA A 142 -45.18 3.96 -13.19
N ALA A 143 -44.76 2.78 -12.71
CA ALA A 143 -43.58 2.65 -11.86
C ALA A 143 -42.29 3.02 -12.61
N TYR A 144 -42.17 2.59 -13.87
CA TYR A 144 -41.05 2.97 -14.73
C TYR A 144 -40.97 4.48 -14.93
N GLU A 145 -42.08 5.13 -15.30
CA GLU A 145 -42.15 6.58 -15.52
C GLU A 145 -41.79 7.37 -14.26
N GLN A 146 -42.27 6.95 -13.08
CA GLN A 146 -41.90 7.56 -11.80
C GLN A 146 -40.39 7.45 -11.52
N GLY A 147 -39.82 6.27 -11.74
CA GLY A 147 -38.38 6.05 -11.62
C GLY A 147 -37.60 6.95 -12.58
N TRP A 148 -38.02 6.96 -13.84
CA TRP A 148 -37.42 7.74 -14.92
C TRP A 148 -37.43 9.24 -14.62
N GLN A 149 -38.54 9.78 -14.13
CA GLN A 149 -38.64 11.19 -13.76
C GLN A 149 -37.62 11.58 -12.68
N LEU A 150 -37.39 10.71 -11.68
CA LEU A 150 -36.36 10.95 -10.67
C LEU A 150 -34.95 10.83 -11.28
N GLY A 151 -34.70 9.79 -12.08
CA GLY A 151 -33.39 9.60 -12.70
C GLY A 151 -32.99 10.71 -13.65
N ASN A 152 -33.93 11.21 -14.44
CA ASN A 152 -33.74 12.34 -15.34
C ASN A 152 -33.51 13.64 -14.56
N ALA A 153 -34.18 13.85 -13.42
CA ALA A 153 -33.87 14.97 -12.53
C ALA A 153 -32.43 14.87 -11.99
N ASP A 154 -32.00 13.69 -11.52
CA ASP A 154 -30.61 13.44 -11.07
C ASP A 154 -29.59 13.80 -12.18
N TYR A 155 -29.85 13.37 -13.43
CA TYR A 155 -28.99 13.67 -14.59
C TYR A 155 -28.84 15.17 -14.83
N TRP A 156 -29.96 15.89 -14.89
CA TRP A 156 -29.95 17.33 -15.16
C TRP A 156 -29.36 18.13 -14.00
N GLN A 157 -29.59 17.72 -12.75
CA GLN A 157 -28.92 18.32 -11.59
C GLN A 157 -27.41 18.14 -11.68
N GLN A 158 -26.92 16.94 -11.98
CA GLN A 158 -25.48 16.69 -12.12
C GLN A 158 -24.87 17.49 -13.27
N SER A 159 -25.56 17.55 -14.41
CA SER A 159 -25.12 18.32 -15.57
C SER A 159 -25.04 19.81 -15.24
N GLY A 160 -26.07 20.36 -14.61
CA GLY A 160 -26.08 21.74 -14.11
C GLY A 160 -24.93 21.99 -13.15
N HIS A 161 -24.72 21.10 -12.18
CA HIS A 161 -23.63 21.21 -11.21
C HIS A 161 -22.24 21.28 -11.86
N GLN A 162 -21.96 20.41 -12.83
CA GLN A 162 -20.69 20.42 -13.55
C GLN A 162 -20.46 21.73 -14.32
N GLU A 163 -21.52 22.26 -14.94
CA GLU A 163 -21.42 23.53 -15.68
C GLU A 163 -21.27 24.74 -14.76
N GLY A 164 -22.01 24.77 -13.64
CA GLY A 164 -21.85 25.78 -12.61
C GLY A 164 -20.44 25.77 -12.02
N LEU A 165 -19.90 24.57 -11.74
CA LEU A 165 -18.52 24.40 -11.25
C LEU A 165 -17.47 24.87 -12.27
N ALA A 166 -17.77 24.75 -13.56
CA ALA A 166 -16.91 25.24 -14.63
C ALA A 166 -17.01 26.76 -14.87
N GLY A 167 -17.82 27.49 -14.09
CA GLY A 167 -18.03 28.92 -14.24
C GLY A 167 -18.74 29.28 -15.55
N ARG A 168 -19.61 28.39 -16.06
CA ARG A 168 -20.43 28.65 -17.25
C ARG A 168 -21.75 29.31 -16.86
N LYS A 169 -22.29 30.13 -17.76
CA LYS A 169 -23.60 30.78 -17.61
C LYS A 169 -24.75 29.76 -17.62
N ALA A 170 -25.83 30.07 -16.91
CA ALA A 170 -26.98 29.17 -16.76
C ALA A 170 -27.88 29.11 -18.02
N ASP A 171 -27.90 30.18 -18.81
CA ASP A 171 -28.90 30.53 -19.83
C ASP A 171 -28.83 29.73 -21.16
N GLU A 172 -27.91 28.78 -21.31
CA GLU A 172 -27.95 27.80 -22.41
C GLU A 172 -29.18 26.84 -22.34
N GLU A 173 -30.06 27.01 -21.35
CA GLU A 173 -31.38 26.34 -21.25
C GLU A 173 -32.20 26.40 -22.54
N GLY A 174 -32.14 27.52 -23.27
CA GLY A 174 -32.92 27.70 -24.51
C GLY A 174 -32.56 26.70 -25.60
N ALA A 175 -31.27 26.35 -25.72
CA ALA A 175 -30.79 25.34 -26.67
C ALA A 175 -31.19 23.92 -26.26
N ARG A 176 -31.40 23.69 -24.95
CA ARG A 176 -31.76 22.38 -24.37
C ARG A 176 -33.27 22.13 -24.34
N ARG A 177 -34.08 23.16 -24.57
CA ARG A 177 -35.56 23.11 -24.64
C ARG A 177 -36.10 22.77 -26.04
N LEU A 178 -35.26 22.38 -27.00
CA LEU A 178 -35.68 22.22 -28.40
C LEU A 178 -36.88 21.24 -28.54
N PRO A 179 -37.95 21.61 -29.26
CA PRO A 179 -39.10 20.74 -29.48
C PRO A 179 -38.66 19.48 -30.24
N GLY A 180 -38.89 18.30 -29.65
CA GLY A 180 -38.53 17.01 -30.24
C GLY A 180 -37.19 16.43 -29.80
N ALA A 181 -36.50 17.05 -28.84
CA ALA A 181 -35.41 16.37 -28.14
C ALA A 181 -35.97 15.15 -27.37
N PRO A 182 -35.35 13.96 -27.47
CA PRO A 182 -35.78 12.77 -26.73
C PRO A 182 -35.69 12.94 -25.20
N GLU A 183 -35.01 13.99 -24.75
CA GLU A 183 -34.73 14.33 -23.37
C GLU A 183 -35.76 15.37 -22.89
N VAL A 184 -36.68 15.00 -21.99
CA VAL A 184 -37.54 15.99 -21.35
C VAL A 184 -36.68 16.77 -20.35
N PHE A 185 -36.01 17.81 -20.83
CA PHE A 185 -35.16 18.70 -20.05
C PHE A 185 -35.83 19.13 -18.73
N ARG A 186 -35.14 18.91 -17.60
CA ARG A 186 -35.62 19.26 -16.25
C ARG A 186 -34.97 20.56 -15.78
N ALA A 187 -35.59 21.68 -16.14
CA ALA A 187 -35.07 23.02 -15.85
C ALA A 187 -34.90 23.29 -14.34
N ASP A 188 -35.82 22.79 -13.52
CA ASP A 188 -35.78 22.87 -12.05
C ASP A 188 -34.52 22.21 -11.49
N ALA A 189 -34.31 20.94 -11.84
CA ALA A 189 -33.18 20.15 -11.36
C ALA A 189 -31.85 20.71 -11.87
N TYR A 190 -31.79 21.09 -13.16
CA TYR A 190 -30.63 21.72 -13.76
C TYR A 190 -30.22 23.01 -13.04
N ARG A 191 -31.17 23.94 -12.81
CA ARG A 191 -30.89 25.21 -12.13
C ARG A 191 -30.42 25.02 -10.69
N GLN A 192 -31.02 24.06 -9.98
CA GLN A 192 -30.58 23.71 -8.64
C GLN A 192 -29.11 23.26 -8.65
N GLY A 193 -28.80 22.27 -9.48
CA GLY A 193 -27.43 21.75 -9.60
C GLY A 193 -26.45 22.84 -10.02
N TRP A 194 -26.82 23.67 -10.99
CA TRP A 194 -26.00 24.79 -11.45
C TRP A 194 -25.71 25.81 -10.34
N SER A 195 -26.70 26.15 -9.53
CA SER A 195 -26.51 27.05 -8.39
C SER A 195 -25.52 26.47 -7.37
N GLU A 196 -25.65 25.19 -7.04
CA GLU A 196 -24.72 24.46 -6.16
C GLU A 196 -23.30 24.43 -6.74
N GLY A 197 -23.17 24.17 -8.05
CA GLY A 197 -21.89 24.17 -8.76
C GLY A 197 -21.23 25.54 -8.81
N ASN A 198 -22.01 26.59 -9.11
CA ASN A 198 -21.50 27.96 -9.17
C ASN A 198 -21.06 28.46 -7.80
N TYR A 199 -21.77 28.08 -6.72
CA TYR A 199 -21.30 28.35 -5.35
C TYR A 199 -19.93 27.70 -5.10
N ALA A 200 -19.77 26.43 -5.48
CA ALA A 200 -18.49 25.72 -5.34
C ALA A 200 -17.37 26.35 -6.19
N TYR A 201 -17.66 26.80 -7.42
CA TYR A 201 -16.71 27.54 -8.26
C TYR A 201 -16.16 28.77 -7.54
N TRP A 202 -17.03 29.65 -7.04
CA TRP A 202 -16.61 30.88 -6.36
C TRP A 202 -15.86 30.58 -5.06
N GLN A 203 -16.32 29.61 -4.27
CA GLN A 203 -15.62 29.18 -3.06
C GLN A 203 -14.21 28.64 -3.37
N GLN A 204 -14.07 27.82 -4.41
CA GLN A 204 -12.77 27.30 -4.82
C GLN A 204 -11.85 28.40 -5.35
N LEU A 205 -12.38 29.37 -6.09
CA LEU A 205 -11.61 30.52 -6.57
C LEU A 205 -11.05 31.34 -5.40
N GLY A 206 -11.88 31.68 -4.42
CA GLY A 206 -11.42 32.39 -3.22
C GLY A 206 -10.41 31.60 -2.40
N TYR A 207 -10.61 30.28 -2.28
CA TYR A 207 -9.64 29.38 -1.67
C TYR A 207 -8.29 29.43 -2.39
N GLN A 208 -8.27 29.30 -3.72
CA GLN A 208 -7.03 29.30 -4.52
C GLN A 208 -6.28 30.63 -4.43
N ASP A 209 -7.00 31.76 -4.48
CA ASP A 209 -6.41 33.08 -4.32
C ASP A 209 -5.72 33.22 -2.95
N ALA A 210 -6.42 32.89 -1.87
CA ALA A 210 -5.85 32.90 -0.53
C ALA A 210 -4.65 31.94 -0.41
N HIS A 211 -4.73 30.75 -1.01
CA HIS A 211 -3.66 29.77 -1.01
C HIS A 211 -2.36 30.31 -1.62
N GLN A 212 -2.48 31.14 -2.66
CA GLN A 212 -1.38 31.81 -3.36
C GLN A 212 -0.96 33.14 -2.72
N GLY A 213 -1.69 33.59 -1.69
CA GLY A 213 -1.50 34.90 -1.07
C GLY A 213 -1.88 36.05 -2.01
N ILE A 214 -2.93 35.85 -2.81
CA ILE A 214 -3.57 36.90 -3.61
C ILE A 214 -4.59 37.64 -2.70
N PRO A 215 -4.56 38.98 -2.67
CA PRO A 215 -5.43 39.75 -1.79
C PRO A 215 -6.89 39.71 -2.23
N ASP A 216 -7.79 39.77 -1.25
CA ASP A 216 -9.24 39.79 -1.43
C ASP A 216 -9.72 40.94 -2.35
N SER A 217 -8.95 42.02 -2.45
CA SER A 217 -9.20 43.11 -3.42
C SER A 217 -9.22 42.64 -4.88
N THR A 218 -8.65 41.48 -5.18
CA THR A 218 -8.65 40.86 -6.52
C THR A 218 -10.03 40.34 -6.91
N LEU A 219 -10.94 40.12 -5.94
CA LEU A 219 -12.33 39.77 -6.20
C LEU A 219 -12.97 40.71 -7.23
N GLY A 220 -12.74 42.02 -7.13
CA GLY A 220 -13.28 42.99 -8.09
C GLY A 220 -12.86 42.75 -9.54
N VAL A 221 -11.69 42.14 -9.78
CA VAL A 221 -11.25 41.72 -11.12
C VAL A 221 -12.03 40.49 -11.58
N HIS A 222 -12.20 39.50 -10.69
CA HIS A 222 -12.98 38.30 -10.99
C HIS A 222 -14.45 38.61 -11.25
N VAL A 223 -15.06 39.52 -10.47
CA VAL A 223 -16.43 40.00 -10.65
C VAL A 223 -16.60 40.65 -12.03
N LYS A 224 -15.70 41.55 -12.43
CA LYS A 224 -15.76 42.17 -13.77
C LYS A 224 -15.61 41.14 -14.90
N ALA A 225 -14.70 40.17 -14.73
CA ALA A 225 -14.52 39.09 -15.71
C ALA A 225 -15.76 38.19 -15.81
N ALA A 226 -16.39 37.88 -14.67
CA ALA A 226 -17.63 37.10 -14.61
C ALA A 226 -18.80 37.85 -15.26
N GLN A 227 -18.96 39.14 -14.96
CA GLN A 227 -19.98 40.01 -15.58
C GLN A 227 -19.84 40.08 -17.10
N SER A 228 -18.60 40.13 -17.63
CA SER A 228 -18.36 40.11 -19.08
C SER A 228 -18.78 38.81 -19.77
N ARG A 229 -18.99 37.74 -19.00
CA ARG A 229 -19.41 36.40 -19.45
C ARG A 229 -20.84 36.06 -19.02
N ASP A 230 -21.56 37.02 -18.44
CA ASP A 230 -22.90 36.83 -17.88
C ASP A 230 -22.98 35.69 -16.84
N LEU A 231 -21.92 35.51 -16.05
CA LEU A 231 -21.88 34.54 -14.95
C LEU A 231 -22.45 35.16 -13.68
N LEU A 232 -23.31 34.42 -12.96
CA LEU A 232 -23.80 34.83 -11.65
C LEU A 232 -22.63 34.90 -10.65
N VAL A 233 -22.46 36.09 -10.07
CA VAL A 233 -21.42 36.36 -9.07
C VAL A 233 -21.92 35.97 -7.68
N LEU A 234 -21.12 35.21 -6.92
CA LEU A 234 -21.39 34.84 -5.54
C LEU A 234 -20.21 35.25 -4.63
N GLU A 235 -20.19 36.52 -4.23
CA GLU A 235 -19.12 37.10 -3.41
C GLU A 235 -18.99 36.40 -2.04
N ASP A 236 -20.11 36.09 -1.38
CA ASP A 236 -20.12 35.39 -0.09
C ASP A 236 -19.43 34.01 -0.16
N ALA A 237 -19.62 33.29 -1.27
CA ALA A 237 -18.98 31.99 -1.49
C ALA A 237 -17.46 32.15 -1.63
N TYR A 238 -17.03 33.14 -2.43
CA TYR A 238 -15.62 33.50 -2.58
C TYR A 238 -14.98 33.85 -1.24
N HIS A 239 -15.57 34.77 -0.48
CA HIS A 239 -15.04 35.18 0.83
C HIS A 239 -15.02 34.02 1.82
N THR A 240 -15.98 33.09 1.76
CA THR A 240 -15.97 31.86 2.58
C THR A 240 -14.72 31.02 2.30
N GLY A 241 -14.39 30.80 1.03
CA GLY A 241 -13.18 30.08 0.62
C GLY A 241 -11.90 30.82 0.99
N TRP A 242 -11.85 32.13 0.70
CA TRP A 242 -10.68 32.97 0.95
C TRP A 242 -10.36 33.10 2.44
N ASN A 243 -11.36 33.39 3.27
CA ASN A 243 -11.19 33.55 4.71
C ASN A 243 -10.72 32.27 5.39
N ARG A 244 -11.15 31.10 4.89
CA ARG A 244 -10.75 29.80 5.41
C ARG A 244 -9.26 29.53 5.14
N GLU A 245 -8.78 29.81 3.94
CA GLU A 245 -7.45 29.41 3.50
C GLU A 245 -6.36 30.44 3.83
N ILE A 246 -6.70 31.73 3.98
CA ILE A 246 -5.68 32.76 4.26
C ILE A 246 -4.93 32.51 5.57
N THR A 247 -5.59 31.95 6.58
CA THR A 247 -4.93 31.55 7.84
C THR A 247 -3.94 30.40 7.61
N GLU A 248 -4.29 29.41 6.78
CA GLU A 248 -3.40 28.29 6.46
C GLU A 248 -2.21 28.73 5.59
N TYR A 249 -2.40 29.70 4.70
CA TYR A 249 -1.32 30.36 3.98
C TYR A 249 -0.28 30.95 4.95
N TRP A 250 -0.73 31.69 5.96
CA TRP A 250 0.17 32.27 6.96
C TRP A 250 0.86 31.23 7.84
N LYS A 251 0.18 30.13 8.19
CA LYS A 251 0.80 29.01 8.91
C LYS A 251 1.91 28.35 8.10
N ARG A 252 1.69 28.08 6.81
CA ARG A 252 2.73 27.53 5.93
C ARG A 252 3.93 28.45 5.85
N LEU A 253 3.71 29.75 5.64
CA LEU A 253 4.81 30.71 5.64
C LEU A 253 5.53 30.78 6.99
N ALA A 254 4.80 30.80 8.10
CA ALA A 254 5.38 30.81 9.44
C ALA A 254 6.33 29.63 9.68
N TRP A 255 5.95 28.45 9.18
CA TRP A 255 6.78 27.25 9.24
C TRP A 255 8.09 27.41 8.47
N ASP A 256 8.02 27.91 7.24
CA ASP A 256 9.23 28.12 6.44
C ASP A 256 10.09 29.25 7.02
N ASP A 257 9.46 30.33 7.47
CA ASP A 257 10.11 31.54 7.95
C ASP A 257 10.90 31.33 9.25
N ALA A 258 10.42 30.45 10.13
CA ALA A 258 11.07 30.10 11.39
C ALA A 258 12.53 29.66 11.23
N VAL A 259 12.88 29.08 10.08
CA VAL A 259 14.24 28.60 9.79
C VAL A 259 14.89 29.30 8.60
N ASN A 260 14.34 30.44 8.17
CA ASN A 260 14.83 31.25 7.05
C ASN A 260 15.01 32.74 7.42
N GLY A 261 15.04 33.06 8.71
CA GLY A 261 15.42 34.36 9.23
C GLY A 261 14.33 35.43 9.12
N ARG A 262 13.09 35.02 8.86
CA ARG A 262 11.94 35.93 8.78
C ARG A 262 11.08 35.82 10.02
N ASP A 263 10.68 36.98 10.52
CA ASP A 263 9.81 37.09 11.68
C ASP A 263 8.47 37.73 11.33
N ILE A 264 7.63 37.84 12.36
CA ILE A 264 6.30 38.45 12.25
C ILE A 264 6.34 39.92 11.82
N TYR A 265 7.38 40.69 12.16
CA TYR A 265 7.46 42.10 11.79
C TYR A 265 7.65 42.25 10.28
N MET A 266 8.55 41.46 9.70
CA MET A 266 8.74 41.41 8.25
C MET A 266 7.46 40.98 7.53
N ARG A 267 6.71 40.02 8.09
CA ARG A 267 5.44 39.56 7.49
C ARG A 267 4.28 40.52 7.66
N ARG A 268 4.24 41.30 8.73
CA ARG A 268 3.30 42.41 8.88
C ARG A 268 3.49 43.45 7.78
N ASP A 269 4.74 43.82 7.49
CA ASP A 269 5.06 44.76 6.42
C ASP A 269 4.81 44.16 5.02
N ASP A 270 5.10 42.88 4.81
CA ASP A 270 4.75 42.16 3.56
C ASP A 270 3.24 42.11 3.32
N ALA A 271 2.47 41.71 4.33
CA ALA A 271 1.01 41.65 4.27
C ALA A 271 0.42 43.03 3.94
N LYS A 272 0.90 44.10 4.60
CA LYS A 272 0.45 45.47 4.33
C LYS A 272 0.77 45.90 2.89
N ARG A 273 1.98 45.61 2.38
CA ARG A 273 2.37 45.94 0.99
C ARG A 273 1.54 45.20 -0.04
N ARG A 274 1.11 43.97 0.27
CA ARG A 274 0.33 43.12 -0.62
C ARG A 274 -1.18 43.25 -0.44
N GLY A 275 -1.65 44.04 0.52
CA GLY A 275 -3.07 44.16 0.84
C GLY A 275 -3.68 42.87 1.42
N LEU A 276 -2.88 42.02 2.06
CA LEU A 276 -3.33 40.77 2.67
C LEU A 276 -3.72 40.98 4.13
N ARG A 277 -4.79 40.32 4.57
CA ARG A 277 -5.12 40.20 5.99
C ARG A 277 -4.15 39.21 6.64
N LEU A 278 -3.36 39.68 7.61
CA LEU A 278 -2.47 38.84 8.41
C LEU A 278 -3.21 38.26 9.61
N ASP A 279 -3.19 36.94 9.75
CA ASP A 279 -3.56 36.25 10.99
C ASP A 279 -2.32 36.11 11.87
N GLU A 280 -2.05 37.13 12.69
CA GLU A 280 -0.83 37.17 13.50
C GLU A 280 -0.76 36.06 14.54
N ALA A 281 -1.91 35.71 15.13
CA ALA A 281 -1.96 34.69 16.17
C ALA A 281 -1.61 33.32 15.60
N ALA A 282 -2.24 32.94 14.49
CA ALA A 282 -1.95 31.68 13.81
C ALA A 282 -0.51 31.62 13.28
N TYR A 283 -0.01 32.72 12.71
CA TYR A 283 1.37 32.81 12.25
C TYR A 283 2.35 32.59 13.41
N ARG A 284 2.22 33.35 14.50
CA ARG A 284 3.16 33.27 15.64
C ARG A 284 3.17 31.87 16.25
N GLN A 285 1.98 31.29 16.46
CA GLN A 285 1.87 29.94 17.01
C GLN A 285 2.60 28.91 16.15
N GLN A 286 2.39 28.94 14.83
CA GLN A 286 3.04 27.97 13.92
C GLN A 286 4.55 28.20 13.80
N TRP A 287 4.98 29.46 13.81
CA TRP A 287 6.39 29.86 13.78
C TRP A 287 7.12 29.36 15.04
N GLU A 288 6.54 29.58 16.23
CA GLU A 288 7.09 29.09 17.50
C GLU A 288 7.13 27.56 17.53
N GLN A 289 6.07 26.90 17.07
CA GLN A 289 6.02 25.43 16.98
C GLN A 289 7.14 24.88 16.11
N ARG A 290 7.41 25.50 14.95
CA ARG A 290 8.52 25.08 14.09
C ARG A 290 9.87 25.24 14.77
N LEU A 291 10.09 26.37 15.47
CA LEU A 291 11.34 26.59 16.21
C LEU A 291 11.52 25.56 17.32
N MET A 292 10.47 25.24 18.06
CA MET A 292 10.52 24.17 19.07
C MET A 292 10.95 22.84 18.43
N GLN A 293 10.40 22.50 17.27
CA GLN A 293 10.79 21.32 16.51
C GLN A 293 12.25 21.39 16.05
N TYR A 294 12.69 22.51 15.46
CA TYR A 294 14.08 22.69 15.01
C TYR A 294 15.07 22.44 16.15
N TRP A 295 14.85 23.05 17.32
CA TRP A 295 15.77 22.90 18.45
C TRP A 295 15.78 21.48 19.03
N THR A 296 14.63 20.78 18.97
CA THR A 296 14.53 19.36 19.32
C THR A 296 15.28 18.48 18.30
N GLU A 297 15.13 18.75 17.01
CA GLU A 297 15.85 18.06 15.93
C GLU A 297 17.36 18.26 16.04
N ALA A 298 17.81 19.50 16.28
CA ALA A 298 19.22 19.81 16.49
C ALA A 298 19.80 19.06 17.70
N GLY A 299 19.08 19.04 18.83
CA GLY A 299 19.47 18.28 20.01
C GLY A 299 19.55 16.78 19.74
N THR A 300 18.58 16.24 19.00
CA THR A 300 18.59 14.82 18.60
C THR A 300 19.77 14.49 17.68
N ALA A 301 20.03 15.32 16.68
CA ALA A 301 21.11 15.11 15.71
C ALA A 301 22.51 15.19 16.34
N ASP A 302 22.65 15.94 17.44
CA ASP A 302 23.90 16.05 18.18
C ASP A 302 24.00 15.07 19.34
N GLY A 303 22.88 14.58 19.87
CA GLY A 303 22.90 13.64 21.00
C GLY A 303 23.49 12.27 20.66
N TYR A 304 23.53 11.88 19.39
CA TYR A 304 24.10 10.60 18.97
C TYR A 304 25.59 10.73 18.61
N GLY A 305 26.47 10.46 19.58
CA GLY A 305 27.91 10.36 19.35
C GLY A 305 28.64 11.68 19.08
N LYS A 306 28.02 12.83 19.34
CA LYS A 306 28.67 14.15 19.25
C LYS A 306 28.64 14.89 20.59
N PRO A 307 29.56 15.85 20.82
CA PRO A 307 29.55 16.69 22.01
C PRO A 307 28.27 17.53 22.15
N PHE A 308 28.02 18.02 23.36
CA PHE A 308 26.94 18.97 23.63
C PHE A 308 27.28 20.35 23.05
N MET A 309 26.59 20.76 21.96
CA MET A 309 26.91 21.95 21.17
C MET A 309 25.92 23.13 21.32
N LEU A 310 25.10 23.16 22.37
CA LEU A 310 24.03 24.17 22.51
C LEU A 310 24.52 25.62 22.37
N GLU A 311 25.53 26.02 23.13
CA GLU A 311 26.02 27.41 23.14
C GLU A 311 26.65 27.80 21.79
N GLN A 312 27.29 26.85 21.11
CA GLN A 312 27.79 27.04 19.74
C GLN A 312 26.64 27.23 18.74
N ARG A 313 25.57 26.45 18.84
CA ARG A 313 24.39 26.63 17.96
C ARG A 313 23.67 27.93 18.24
N MET A 314 23.48 28.30 19.51
CA MET A 314 22.84 29.56 19.88
C MET A 314 23.63 30.78 19.38
N SER A 315 24.97 30.74 19.47
CA SER A 315 25.82 31.81 18.91
C SER A 315 25.80 31.87 17.37
N ASN A 316 25.66 30.72 16.70
CA ASN A 316 25.58 30.65 15.23
C ASN A 316 24.17 30.81 14.66
N ALA A 317 23.12 30.78 15.48
CA ALA A 317 21.72 30.77 15.04
C ALA A 317 21.40 31.89 14.05
N ARG A 318 21.93 33.10 14.28
CA ARG A 318 21.76 34.24 13.37
C ARG A 318 22.35 34.01 11.97
N ASN A 319 23.52 33.36 11.90
CA ASN A 319 24.16 33.02 10.62
C ASN A 319 23.39 31.92 9.89
N GLU A 320 22.78 31.01 10.65
CA GLU A 320 21.90 29.95 10.14
C GLU A 320 20.46 30.42 9.89
N GLN A 321 20.17 31.71 10.10
CA GLN A 321 18.84 32.29 9.92
C GLN A 321 17.75 31.64 10.81
N VAL A 322 18.14 31.15 11.98
CA VAL A 322 17.24 30.56 12.97
C VAL A 322 17.16 31.44 14.21
N PHE A 323 16.00 31.45 14.87
CA PHE A 323 15.77 32.21 16.08
C PHE A 323 15.93 31.36 17.34
N VAL A 324 16.51 31.96 18.38
CA VAL A 324 16.53 31.40 19.73
C VAL A 324 15.25 31.80 20.45
N ILE A 325 14.55 30.82 21.03
CA ILE A 325 13.34 31.02 21.83
C ILE A 325 13.63 30.72 23.31
N ALA A 326 12.75 31.18 24.21
CA ALA A 326 12.93 30.98 25.65
C ALA A 326 13.12 29.49 26.03
N GLN A 327 12.46 28.58 25.31
CA GLN A 327 12.51 27.13 25.57
C GLN A 327 13.67 26.41 24.84
N THR A 328 14.48 27.11 24.04
CA THR A 328 15.55 26.50 23.22
C THR A 328 16.47 25.60 24.04
N ARG A 329 16.93 26.08 25.21
CA ARG A 329 17.85 25.34 26.07
C ARG A 329 17.22 24.03 26.57
N ASP A 330 15.99 24.07 27.04
CA ASP A 330 15.32 22.90 27.60
C ASP A 330 15.02 21.86 26.51
N LEU A 331 14.48 22.29 25.37
CA LEU A 331 14.16 21.41 24.24
C LEU A 331 15.39 20.71 23.69
N TYR A 332 16.45 21.47 23.42
CA TYR A 332 17.71 20.92 22.93
C TYR A 332 18.32 19.95 23.95
N THR A 333 18.39 20.35 25.23
CA THR A 333 19.04 19.55 26.28
C THR A 333 18.30 18.25 26.52
N GLN A 334 16.97 18.27 26.59
CA GLN A 334 16.17 17.06 26.75
C GLN A 334 16.32 16.11 25.56
N ALA A 335 16.29 16.63 24.33
CA ALA A 335 16.46 15.84 23.13
C ALA A 335 17.87 15.22 23.02
N TRP A 336 18.90 16.03 23.31
CA TRP A 336 20.29 15.58 23.33
C TRP A 336 20.50 14.50 24.38
N ASN A 337 20.04 14.71 25.62
CA ASN A 337 20.18 13.73 26.72
C ASN A 337 19.50 12.40 26.38
N ARG A 338 18.29 12.45 25.80
CA ARG A 338 17.56 11.25 25.39
C ARG A 338 18.36 10.46 24.34
N GLN A 339 18.86 11.13 23.32
CA GLN A 339 19.60 10.48 22.25
C GLN A 339 21.00 10.01 22.70
N ASN A 340 21.65 10.76 23.59
CA ASN A 340 22.93 10.37 24.18
C ASN A 340 22.78 9.15 25.09
N ALA A 341 21.71 9.06 25.87
CA ALA A 341 21.40 7.84 26.64
C ALA A 341 21.20 6.61 25.74
N ALA A 342 20.57 6.80 24.57
CA ALA A 342 20.43 5.73 23.58
C ALA A 342 21.75 5.37 22.88
N TYR A 343 22.70 6.31 22.74
CA TYR A 343 24.04 6.06 22.21
C TYR A 343 24.94 5.35 23.24
N CYS A 344 24.97 5.85 24.47
CA CYS A 344 25.87 5.46 25.56
C CYS A 344 25.44 4.20 26.30
N THR A 345 25.23 3.10 25.57
CA THR A 345 24.87 1.79 26.13
C THR A 345 26.03 0.80 25.99
N LEU A 346 26.14 -0.14 26.95
CA LEU A 346 27.15 -1.20 26.90
C LEU A 346 26.99 -2.07 25.64
N GLU A 347 25.74 -2.31 25.24
CA GLU A 347 25.42 -3.06 24.03
C GLU A 347 25.92 -2.35 22.76
N ASN A 348 25.70 -1.04 22.64
CA ASN A 348 26.26 -0.28 21.52
C ASN A 348 27.79 -0.35 21.55
N ALA A 349 28.43 -0.04 22.68
CA ALA A 349 29.89 -0.11 22.78
C ALA A 349 30.44 -1.47 22.35
N PHE A 350 29.85 -2.56 22.82
CA PHE A 350 30.20 -3.92 22.42
C PHE A 350 30.01 -4.16 20.92
N ASN A 351 28.90 -3.71 20.33
CA ASN A 351 28.61 -3.87 18.91
C ASN A 351 29.58 -3.07 18.03
N TRP A 352 29.90 -1.82 18.40
CA TRP A 352 30.93 -1.02 17.72
C TRP A 352 32.30 -1.70 17.80
N GLY A 353 32.59 -2.36 18.93
CA GLY A 353 33.80 -3.16 19.11
C GLY A 353 33.87 -4.33 18.14
N ARG A 354 32.75 -5.05 17.98
CA ARG A 354 32.62 -6.18 17.04
C ARG A 354 32.81 -5.79 15.59
N THR A 355 32.40 -4.58 15.21
CA THR A 355 32.62 -4.05 13.85
C THR A 355 33.98 -3.39 13.69
N ASN A 356 34.82 -3.41 14.73
CA ASN A 356 36.12 -2.73 14.79
C ASN A 356 36.02 -1.22 14.51
N GLN A 357 34.91 -0.59 14.88
CA GLN A 357 34.70 0.84 14.75
C GLN A 357 34.98 1.54 16.09
N PRO A 358 35.55 2.77 16.07
CA PRO A 358 35.71 3.56 17.28
C PRO A 358 34.36 4.13 17.74
N MET A 359 34.10 4.11 19.04
CA MET A 359 32.98 4.79 19.69
C MET A 359 33.51 6.05 20.39
N ALA A 360 32.81 7.18 20.25
CA ALA A 360 33.13 8.43 20.94
C ALA A 360 32.66 8.34 22.41
N ILE A 361 33.44 7.66 23.26
CA ILE A 361 33.07 7.40 24.67
C ILE A 361 33.13 8.68 25.51
N GLU A 362 33.96 9.64 25.12
CA GLU A 362 34.16 10.91 25.80
C GLU A 362 32.89 11.78 25.89
N VAL A 363 31.93 11.57 24.98
CA VAL A 363 30.64 12.29 24.98
C VAL A 363 29.62 11.69 25.95
N CYS A 364 29.92 10.52 26.54
CA CYS A 364 29.10 9.85 27.52
C CYS A 364 29.41 10.34 28.94
N GLN A 365 28.47 10.14 29.87
CA GLN A 365 28.68 10.50 31.28
C GLN A 365 29.91 9.81 31.86
N GLN A 366 30.73 10.56 32.60
CA GLN A 366 32.00 10.10 33.19
C GLN A 366 31.93 8.74 33.90
N PRO A 367 30.91 8.44 34.75
CA PRO A 367 30.82 7.14 35.42
C PRO A 367 30.65 5.94 34.49
N LEU A 368 30.14 6.14 33.27
CA LEU A 368 29.91 5.08 32.28
C LEU A 368 31.11 4.85 31.37
N GLN A 369 32.01 5.84 31.21
CA GLN A 369 33.07 5.80 30.21
C GLN A 369 33.96 4.56 30.34
N TYR A 370 34.39 4.23 31.56
CA TYR A 370 35.21 3.04 31.81
C TYR A 370 34.48 1.74 31.43
N ARG A 371 33.20 1.61 31.77
CA ARG A 371 32.40 0.42 31.44
C ARG A 371 32.19 0.29 29.93
N LEU A 372 31.94 1.40 29.24
CA LEU A 372 31.80 1.45 27.78
C LEU A 372 33.12 1.08 27.10
N GLN A 373 34.26 1.59 27.58
CA GLN A 373 35.58 1.23 27.06
C GLN A 373 35.85 -0.27 27.20
N ARG A 374 35.51 -0.86 28.35
CA ARG A 374 35.62 -2.30 28.57
C ARG A 374 34.73 -3.10 27.61
N ALA A 375 33.47 -2.69 27.44
CA ALA A 375 32.55 -3.34 26.52
C ALA A 375 33.02 -3.23 25.05
N LEU A 376 33.56 -2.08 24.65
CA LEU A 376 34.15 -1.85 23.34
C LEU A 376 35.34 -2.80 23.07
N THR A 377 36.26 -2.91 24.03
CA THR A 377 37.39 -3.85 23.93
C THR A 377 36.90 -5.30 23.89
N ALA A 378 35.97 -5.69 24.76
CA ALA A 378 35.40 -7.03 24.77
C ALA A 378 34.73 -7.40 23.44
N GLY A 379 34.07 -6.44 22.77
CA GLY A 379 33.52 -6.64 21.43
C GLY A 379 34.59 -6.95 20.37
N ARG A 380 35.75 -6.30 20.46
CA ARG A 380 36.91 -6.57 19.58
C ARG A 380 37.50 -7.95 19.85
N ASP A 381 37.62 -8.34 21.12
CA ASP A 381 38.11 -9.66 21.52
C ASP A 381 37.21 -10.77 20.98
N VAL A 382 35.89 -10.59 21.06
CA VAL A 382 34.91 -11.53 20.46
C VAL A 382 35.05 -11.62 18.95
N GLU A 383 35.28 -10.50 18.26
CA GLU A 383 35.51 -10.52 16.82
C GLU A 383 36.83 -11.21 16.46
N GLU A 384 37.89 -11.05 17.26
CA GLU A 384 39.12 -11.78 17.08
C GLU A 384 38.92 -13.30 17.25
N ILE A 385 38.22 -13.71 18.32
CA ILE A 385 37.90 -15.13 18.55
C ILE A 385 37.05 -15.68 17.40
N ARG A 386 36.06 -14.92 16.92
CA ARG A 386 35.24 -15.32 15.76
C ARG A 386 36.10 -15.56 14.52
N ARG A 387 37.11 -14.73 14.25
CA ARG A 387 38.03 -14.93 13.12
C ARG A 387 38.86 -16.20 13.27
N ARG A 388 39.35 -16.47 14.49
CA ARG A 388 40.09 -17.70 14.82
C ARG A 388 39.19 -18.93 14.68
N GLN A 389 37.95 -18.85 15.15
CA GLN A 389 36.94 -19.88 14.99
C GLN A 389 36.67 -20.15 13.51
N ALA A 390 36.43 -19.11 12.70
CA ALA A 390 36.21 -19.27 11.27
C ALA A 390 37.40 -19.93 10.55
N PHE A 391 38.63 -19.68 10.99
CA PHE A 391 39.82 -20.37 10.50
C PHE A 391 39.86 -21.83 10.94
N ASN A 392 39.62 -22.12 12.22
CA ASN A 392 39.57 -23.48 12.77
C ASN A 392 38.48 -24.33 12.09
N HIS A 393 37.33 -23.73 11.78
CA HIS A 393 36.24 -24.38 11.06
C HIS A 393 36.66 -24.78 9.64
N ARG A 394 37.38 -23.91 8.92
CA ARG A 394 37.94 -24.27 7.60
C ARG A 394 38.95 -25.40 7.70
N GLU A 395 39.85 -25.37 8.69
CA GLU A 395 40.78 -26.49 8.92
C GLU A 395 40.04 -27.80 9.20
N LEU A 396 38.96 -27.74 10.00
CA LEU A 396 38.14 -28.90 10.34
C LEU A 396 37.53 -29.53 9.08
N ASP A 397 36.97 -28.73 8.19
CA ASP A 397 36.40 -29.21 6.94
C ASP A 397 37.47 -29.81 6.01
N GLU A 398 38.63 -29.17 5.90
CA GLU A 398 39.77 -29.71 5.13
C GLU A 398 40.23 -31.07 5.68
N GLN A 399 40.33 -31.23 7.01
CA GLN A 399 40.72 -32.51 7.61
C GLN A 399 39.64 -33.58 7.41
N ARG A 400 38.35 -33.22 7.48
CA ARG A 400 37.24 -34.15 7.19
C ARG A 400 37.27 -34.65 5.75
N ASP A 401 37.57 -33.78 4.80
CA ASP A 401 37.68 -34.18 3.40
C ASP A 401 38.88 -35.09 3.16
N ARG A 402 40.02 -34.82 3.80
CA ARG A 402 41.18 -35.73 3.78
C ARG A 402 40.85 -37.08 4.40
N LEU A 403 40.14 -37.10 5.54
CA LEU A 403 39.71 -38.34 6.19
C LEU A 403 38.85 -39.19 5.25
N ARG A 404 37.84 -38.58 4.61
CA ARG A 404 36.99 -39.27 3.62
C ARG A 404 37.81 -39.82 2.46
N ASP A 405 38.83 -39.10 1.99
CA ASP A 405 39.68 -39.59 0.92
C ASP A 405 40.53 -40.79 1.34
N VAL A 406 41.13 -40.74 2.53
CA VAL A 406 41.87 -41.86 3.13
C VAL A 406 40.95 -43.06 3.33
N GLU A 407 39.74 -42.87 3.85
CA GLU A 407 38.73 -43.94 4.00
C GLU A 407 38.39 -44.60 2.66
N ARG A 408 38.17 -43.81 1.61
CA ARG A 408 37.92 -44.35 0.25
C ARG A 408 39.12 -45.09 -0.31
N ARG A 409 40.34 -44.60 -0.10
CA ARG A 409 41.58 -45.28 -0.54
C ARG A 409 41.75 -46.61 0.21
N LEU A 410 41.59 -46.59 1.52
CA LEU A 410 41.69 -47.77 2.38
C LEU A 410 40.64 -48.82 1.98
N ALA A 411 39.37 -48.43 1.81
CA ALA A 411 38.32 -49.34 1.39
C ALA A 411 38.58 -49.95 0.00
N ARG A 412 39.10 -49.17 -0.96
CA ARG A 412 39.50 -49.68 -2.28
C ARG A 412 40.64 -50.68 -2.18
N LEU A 413 41.69 -50.35 -1.42
CA LEU A 413 42.85 -51.21 -1.21
C LEU A 413 42.45 -52.51 -0.50
N GLU A 414 41.63 -52.45 0.55
CA GLU A 414 41.14 -53.63 1.25
C GLU A 414 40.27 -54.51 0.34
N ALA A 415 39.42 -53.92 -0.51
CA ALA A 415 38.64 -54.66 -1.50
C ALA A 415 39.53 -55.31 -2.57
N GLU A 416 40.59 -54.64 -3.03
CA GLU A 416 41.57 -55.20 -3.98
C GLU A 416 42.34 -56.37 -3.36
N MET A 417 42.85 -56.18 -2.14
CA MET A 417 43.52 -57.24 -1.37
C MET A 417 42.62 -58.45 -1.19
N GLN A 418 41.32 -58.23 -0.91
CA GLN A 418 40.35 -59.31 -0.77
C GLN A 418 40.12 -60.03 -2.10
N ARG A 419 39.92 -59.30 -3.22
CA ARG A 419 39.78 -59.92 -4.55
C ARG A 419 41.01 -60.75 -4.93
N ASN A 420 42.21 -60.24 -4.66
CA ASN A 420 43.46 -60.95 -4.96
C ASN A 420 43.65 -62.22 -4.11
N ARG A 421 43.06 -62.27 -2.91
CA ARG A 421 43.03 -63.47 -2.06
C ARG A 421 42.00 -64.49 -2.56
N ASP A 422 40.87 -64.01 -3.07
CA ASP A 422 39.76 -64.85 -3.51
C ASP A 422 39.96 -65.40 -4.95
N ASP A 423 40.89 -64.83 -5.74
CA ASP A 423 41.25 -65.33 -7.07
C ASP A 423 42.04 -66.65 -7.00
N LYS A 424 41.30 -67.75 -7.19
CA LYS A 424 41.83 -69.12 -7.18
C LYS A 424 42.83 -69.41 -8.30
N ASN A 425 42.90 -68.56 -9.33
CA ASN A 425 43.79 -68.74 -10.48
C ASN A 425 45.05 -67.87 -10.40
N ARG A 426 45.25 -67.11 -9.31
CA ARG A 426 46.40 -66.22 -9.16
C ARG A 426 47.70 -67.02 -9.02
N PRO A 427 48.68 -66.87 -9.93
CA PRO A 427 49.93 -67.62 -9.88
C PRO A 427 50.80 -67.15 -8.70
N ASN A 428 51.38 -68.08 -7.94
CA ASN A 428 52.25 -67.78 -6.80
C ASN A 428 53.66 -67.39 -7.28
N THR A 429 53.79 -66.16 -7.80
CA THR A 429 55.06 -65.58 -8.26
C THR A 429 55.67 -64.67 -7.20
N PRO A 430 57.01 -64.51 -7.19
CA PRO A 430 57.68 -63.55 -6.32
C PRO A 430 57.16 -62.10 -6.45
N GLU A 431 56.69 -61.74 -7.65
CA GLU A 431 56.07 -60.44 -7.95
C GLU A 431 54.72 -60.25 -7.23
N ASN A 432 53.88 -61.28 -7.20
CA ASN A 432 52.63 -61.27 -6.46
C ASN A 432 52.84 -61.18 -4.94
N THR A 433 53.84 -61.89 -4.40
CA THR A 433 54.22 -61.78 -2.98
C THR A 433 54.72 -60.38 -2.62
N ASN A 434 55.50 -59.75 -3.50
CA ASN A 434 55.98 -58.38 -3.29
C ASN A 434 54.83 -57.35 -3.35
N THR A 435 53.87 -57.56 -4.26
CA THR A 435 52.65 -56.74 -4.36
C THR A 435 51.81 -56.85 -3.09
N ASP A 436 51.62 -58.06 -2.55
CA ASP A 436 50.87 -58.25 -1.31
C ASP A 436 51.56 -57.59 -0.11
N ARG A 437 52.89 -57.67 -0.04
CA ARG A 437 53.68 -57.00 1.01
C ARG A 437 53.56 -55.48 0.89
N ARG A 438 53.54 -54.93 -0.33
CA ARG A 438 53.34 -53.49 -0.57
C ARG A 438 51.94 -53.06 -0.15
N ASN A 439 50.90 -53.78 -0.58
CA ASN A 439 49.52 -53.49 -0.21
C ASN A 439 49.30 -53.55 1.30
N GLU A 440 49.96 -54.47 2.01
CA GLU A 440 49.91 -54.54 3.47
C GLU A 440 50.58 -53.33 4.15
N ARG A 441 51.71 -52.85 3.62
CA ARG A 441 52.35 -51.60 4.09
C ARG A 441 51.46 -50.40 3.83
N ASP A 442 50.98 -50.24 2.59
CA ASP A 442 50.09 -49.14 2.21
C ASP A 442 48.81 -49.14 3.05
N ARG A 443 48.28 -50.33 3.41
CA ARG A 443 47.15 -50.48 4.34
C ARG A 443 47.48 -50.00 5.74
N SER A 444 48.65 -50.38 6.28
CA SER A 444 49.11 -49.92 7.59
C SER A 444 49.25 -48.39 7.60
N ASP A 445 49.92 -47.83 6.60
CA ASP A 445 50.16 -46.39 6.49
C ASP A 445 48.83 -45.61 6.38
N LEU A 446 47.87 -46.10 5.59
CA LEU A 446 46.54 -45.49 5.48
C LEU A 446 45.75 -45.60 6.80
N ARG A 447 45.89 -46.69 7.57
CA ARG A 447 45.25 -46.83 8.89
C ARG A 447 45.84 -45.85 9.90
N ASP A 448 47.16 -45.69 9.92
CA ASP A 448 47.84 -44.74 10.80
C ASP A 448 47.44 -43.29 10.45
N GLN A 449 47.39 -42.96 9.16
CA GLN A 449 46.88 -41.66 8.68
C GLN A 449 45.42 -41.44 9.08
N TRP A 450 44.56 -42.47 8.96
CA TRP A 450 43.16 -42.38 9.37
C TRP A 450 43.01 -42.10 10.86
N GLN A 451 43.77 -42.80 11.72
CA GLN A 451 43.74 -42.58 13.17
C GLN A 451 44.22 -41.17 13.53
N PHE A 452 45.30 -40.70 12.89
CA PHE A 452 45.82 -39.36 13.10
C PHE A 452 44.81 -38.27 12.70
N LEU A 453 44.19 -38.41 11.52
CA LEU A 453 43.19 -37.46 11.02
C LEU A 453 41.96 -37.42 11.94
N ARG A 454 41.51 -38.58 12.44
CA ARG A 454 40.40 -38.65 13.40
C ARG A 454 40.72 -37.92 14.70
N TYR A 455 41.89 -38.17 15.28
CA TYR A 455 42.35 -37.45 16.48
C TYR A 455 42.42 -35.93 16.24
N ARG A 456 42.94 -35.51 15.08
CA ARG A 456 43.03 -34.09 14.73
C ARG A 456 41.65 -33.45 14.59
N ILE A 457 40.68 -34.15 13.99
CA ILE A 457 39.29 -33.68 13.88
C ILE A 457 38.68 -33.51 15.28
N ASP A 458 38.85 -34.48 16.17
CA ASP A 458 38.34 -34.39 17.54
C ASP A 458 38.95 -33.20 18.30
N ASP A 459 40.26 -32.92 18.16
CA ASP A 459 40.93 -31.74 18.71
C ASP A 459 40.34 -30.43 18.15
N LEU A 460 40.16 -30.33 16.84
CA LEU A 460 39.57 -29.15 16.19
C LEU A 460 38.11 -28.92 16.61
N GLN A 461 37.32 -29.99 16.80
CA GLN A 461 35.95 -29.90 17.32
C GLN A 461 35.92 -29.42 18.78
N ASN A 462 36.84 -29.92 19.62
CA ASN A 462 36.96 -29.44 20.99
C ASN A 462 37.34 -27.95 21.05
N ARG A 463 38.17 -27.48 20.11
CA ARG A 463 38.51 -26.05 19.98
C ARG A 463 37.32 -25.19 19.55
N GLU A 464 36.49 -25.65 18.61
CA GLU A 464 35.24 -24.96 18.23
C GLU A 464 34.34 -24.70 19.44
N TYR A 465 34.15 -25.75 20.26
CA TYR A 465 33.34 -25.64 21.47
C TYR A 465 33.91 -24.62 22.46
N ARG A 466 35.23 -24.60 22.67
CA ARG A 466 35.89 -23.61 23.54
C ARG A 466 35.73 -22.19 23.01
N TYR A 467 35.92 -21.95 21.71
CA TYR A 467 35.72 -20.63 21.14
C TYR A 467 34.29 -20.11 21.34
N GLN A 468 33.29 -20.99 21.22
CA GLN A 468 31.90 -20.62 21.51
C GLN A 468 31.71 -20.23 22.98
N GLN A 469 32.23 -21.03 23.92
CA GLN A 469 32.16 -20.73 25.35
C GLN A 469 32.86 -19.41 25.71
N ASP A 470 34.04 -19.16 25.14
CA ASP A 470 34.82 -17.96 25.38
C ASP A 470 34.06 -16.70 24.90
N MET A 471 33.46 -16.75 23.71
CA MET A 471 32.64 -15.64 23.20
C MET A 471 31.42 -15.36 24.07
N GLU A 472 30.69 -16.41 24.49
CA GLU A 472 29.54 -16.28 25.38
C GLU A 472 29.94 -15.70 26.74
N GLN A 473 31.07 -16.14 27.28
CA GLN A 473 31.59 -15.64 28.55
C GLN A 473 31.97 -14.16 28.47
N ILE A 474 32.73 -13.75 27.45
CA ILE A 474 33.12 -12.36 27.23
C ILE A 474 31.89 -11.47 27.06
N GLN A 475 30.89 -11.92 26.28
CA GLN A 475 29.65 -11.16 26.09
C GLN A 475 28.89 -10.98 27.42
N ARG A 476 28.78 -12.02 28.25
CA ARG A 476 28.13 -11.92 29.57
C ARG A 476 28.86 -10.97 30.50
N ASP A 477 30.19 -11.01 30.53
CA ASP A 477 31.00 -10.20 31.44
C ASP A 477 31.08 -8.73 31.01
N ALA A 478 30.92 -8.44 29.72
CA ALA A 478 30.93 -7.10 29.16
C ALA A 478 29.60 -6.35 29.34
N LEU A 479 28.47 -7.07 29.40
CA LEU A 479 27.13 -6.48 29.45
C LEU A 479 26.51 -6.46 30.87
N ARG A 480 27.24 -6.95 31.88
CA ARG A 480 26.93 -6.80 33.31
C ARG A 480 27.62 -5.54 33.85
#